data_AF-A0A7J6QEY8-F1
#
_entry.id   AF-A0A7J6QEY8-F1
#
_cell.length_a   1.000
_cell.length_b   1.000
_cell.length_c   1.000
_cell.angle_alpha   90.00
_cell.angle_beta   90.00
_cell.angle_gamma   90.00
#
_symmetry.space_group_name_H-M   'P 1'
#
loop_
_entity.id
_entity.type
_entity.pdbx_description
1 polymer ?
#
loop_
_entity_poly.entity_id
_entity_poly.type
_entity_poly.pdbx_seq_one_letter_code
_entity_poly.pdbx_strand_id
1 'polypeptide(L)'
;YRSKMQSGGVEVANNATAPEPSKGTAKDDSSSTVKYEKIKLAVEGVLSKDFLKSNPSFASRMNAQMYMSLDSLFNSKVIEDLNTTAEEIANAISSLGSTKVALDSSRTLIKPIIPELQRRTTLIV
;
A
#
# COMPACT_ATOMS: atom_id res chain seq x y z
N TYR A 1 13.80 -54.81 -43.54
CA TYR A 1 13.75 -53.64 -42.64
C TYR A 1 13.65 -54.14 -41.19
N ARG A 2 14.56 -53.65 -40.33
CA ARG A 2 14.66 -53.72 -38.85
C ARG A 2 13.56 -54.50 -38.08
N SER A 3 13.95 -55.54 -37.32
CA SER A 3 14.30 -55.49 -35.87
C SER A 3 13.10 -55.14 -34.98
N LYS A 4 12.52 -56.13 -34.27
CA LYS A 4 12.80 -56.56 -32.87
C LYS A 4 11.67 -56.07 -31.95
N MET A 5 10.93 -57.00 -31.31
CA MET A 5 11.01 -57.37 -29.87
C MET A 5 10.45 -56.25 -28.96
N GLN A 6 9.70 -56.42 -27.88
CA GLN A 6 9.37 -57.50 -26.92
C GLN A 6 8.18 -56.91 -26.11
N SER A 7 7.16 -57.67 -25.68
CA SER A 7 7.15 -58.61 -24.55
C SER A 7 7.43 -57.99 -23.17
N GLY A 8 6.56 -58.33 -22.20
CA GLY A 8 6.77 -58.17 -20.75
C GLY A 8 6.22 -56.85 -20.22
N GLY A 9 5.27 -56.80 -19.28
CA GLY A 9 5.07 -57.70 -18.15
C GLY A 9 6.13 -57.40 -17.09
N VAL A 10 5.84 -56.49 -16.16
CA VAL A 10 6.53 -56.38 -14.85
C VAL A 10 5.52 -55.83 -13.83
N GLU A 11 5.22 -56.65 -12.84
CA GLU A 11 4.57 -56.30 -11.59
C GLU A 11 5.57 -55.70 -10.58
N VAL A 12 5.02 -55.08 -9.53
CA VAL A 12 5.50 -55.00 -8.13
C VAL A 12 6.26 -53.74 -7.63
N ALA A 13 5.60 -53.13 -6.61
CA ALA A 13 6.10 -52.55 -5.36
C ALA A 13 6.53 -51.07 -5.21
N ASN A 14 5.82 -50.43 -4.27
CA ASN A 14 6.28 -49.61 -3.14
C ASN A 14 7.13 -48.36 -3.43
N ASN A 15 6.59 -47.18 -3.09
CA ASN A 15 6.88 -46.48 -1.82
C ASN A 15 6.41 -45.01 -1.89
N ALA A 16 6.16 -44.43 -0.72
CA ALA A 16 6.12 -42.98 -0.42
C ALA A 16 4.78 -42.20 -0.60
N THR A 17 4.17 -41.98 0.57
CA THR A 17 3.83 -40.64 1.11
C THR A 17 2.54 -39.96 0.65
N ALA A 18 1.59 -39.89 1.58
CA ALA A 18 0.45 -38.99 1.57
C ALA A 18 0.90 -37.52 1.40
N PRO A 19 0.05 -36.70 0.77
CA PRO A 19 -0.62 -35.70 1.62
C PRO A 19 -2.10 -35.55 1.26
N GLU A 20 -2.98 -35.83 2.22
CA GLU A 20 -4.17 -35.00 2.41
C GLU A 20 -3.73 -33.61 2.90
N PRO A 21 -4.62 -32.62 2.96
CA PRO A 21 -5.45 -32.05 1.91
C PRO A 21 -4.83 -30.69 1.50
N SER A 22 -4.95 -30.25 0.24
CA SER A 22 -4.76 -28.83 -0.05
C SER A 22 -5.99 -28.06 0.46
N LYS A 23 -6.04 -27.94 1.78
CA LYS A 23 -6.75 -26.91 2.52
C LYS A 23 -6.37 -25.60 1.83
N GLY A 24 -7.35 -24.96 1.21
CA GLY A 24 -7.17 -23.64 0.62
C GLY A 24 -6.41 -22.78 1.62
N THR A 25 -5.20 -22.39 1.25
CA THR A 25 -4.47 -21.36 1.97
C THR A 25 -5.18 -20.05 1.66
N ALA A 26 -6.30 -19.81 2.31
CA ALA A 26 -6.62 -18.50 2.86
C ALA A 26 -5.56 -18.21 3.92
N LYS A 27 -4.33 -17.95 3.46
CA LYS A 27 -3.27 -17.41 4.30
C LYS A 27 -3.52 -15.91 4.35
N ASP A 28 -4.13 -15.50 5.46
CA ASP A 28 -3.84 -14.22 6.09
C ASP A 28 -4.26 -12.95 5.34
N ASP A 29 -5.54 -12.83 4.98
CA ASP A 29 -6.09 -11.57 4.41
C ASP A 29 -6.36 -10.49 5.49
N SER A 30 -6.27 -10.87 6.78
CA SER A 30 -6.61 -9.98 7.90
C SER A 30 -5.45 -9.09 8.38
N SER A 31 -4.19 -9.44 8.13
CA SER A 31 -3.03 -8.66 8.61
C SER A 31 -2.73 -7.45 7.73
N SER A 32 -2.82 -7.64 6.40
CA SER A 32 -2.53 -6.61 5.39
C SER A 32 -3.49 -5.43 5.49
N THR A 33 -4.79 -5.70 5.70
CA THR A 33 -5.84 -4.69 5.83
C THR A 33 -5.64 -3.84 7.09
N VAL A 34 -5.31 -4.47 8.21
CA VAL A 34 -5.02 -3.75 9.48
C VAL A 34 -3.75 -2.90 9.37
N LYS A 35 -2.71 -3.40 8.68
CA LYS A 35 -1.49 -2.62 8.41
C LYS A 35 -1.80 -1.40 7.55
N TYR A 36 -2.54 -1.57 6.46
CA TYR A 36 -2.91 -0.47 5.56
C TYR A 36 -3.80 0.56 6.23
N GLU A 37 -4.70 0.15 7.12
CA GLU A 37 -5.52 1.07 7.89
C GLU A 37 -4.68 1.94 8.83
N LYS A 38 -3.70 1.34 9.53
CA LYS A 38 -2.76 2.09 10.37
C LYS A 38 -1.94 3.09 9.56
N ILE A 39 -1.41 2.67 8.41
CA ILE A 39 -0.65 3.55 7.51
C ILE A 39 -1.52 4.71 7.06
N LYS A 40 -2.74 4.44 6.57
CA LYS A 40 -3.69 5.46 6.15
C LYS A 40 -3.95 6.47 7.27
N LEU A 41 -4.30 6.00 8.47
CA LEU A 41 -4.62 6.88 9.60
C LEU A 41 -3.42 7.74 10.01
N ALA A 42 -2.22 7.16 10.02
CA ALA A 42 -1.01 7.91 10.30
C ALA A 42 -0.80 9.02 9.27
N VAL A 43 -0.86 8.69 7.98
CA VAL A 43 -0.70 9.65 6.86
C VAL A 43 -1.76 10.76 6.91
N GLU A 44 -3.02 10.41 7.15
CA GLU A 44 -4.10 11.39 7.38
C GLU A 44 -3.83 12.30 8.58
N GLY A 45 -3.22 11.76 9.64
CA GLY A 45 -2.81 12.52 10.82
C GLY A 45 -1.69 13.52 10.51
N VAL A 46 -0.63 13.07 9.82
CA VAL A 46 0.52 13.94 9.50
C VAL A 46 0.15 15.03 8.49
N LEU A 47 -0.79 14.74 7.58
CA LEU A 47 -1.30 15.71 6.60
C LEU A 47 -2.54 16.45 7.10
N SER A 48 -2.93 16.26 8.36
CA SER A 48 -4.06 17.00 8.94
C SER A 48 -3.76 18.49 9.04
N LYS A 49 -4.82 19.32 8.98
CA LYS A 49 -4.72 20.78 9.11
C LYS A 49 -4.01 21.17 10.42
N ASP A 50 -4.31 20.48 11.52
CA ASP A 50 -3.74 20.77 12.83
C ASP A 50 -2.27 20.39 12.90
N PHE A 51 -1.88 19.21 12.37
CA PHE A 51 -0.47 18.82 12.33
C PHE A 51 0.37 19.77 11.47
N LEU A 52 -0.11 20.15 10.28
CA LEU A 52 0.60 21.05 9.38
C LEU A 52 0.74 22.46 9.97
N LYS A 53 -0.27 22.94 10.71
CA LYS A 53 -0.18 24.21 11.44
C LYS A 53 0.82 24.16 12.58
N SER A 54 0.86 23.07 13.33
CA SER A 54 1.81 22.88 14.44
C SER A 54 3.23 22.55 13.97
N ASN A 55 3.41 22.10 12.73
CA ASN A 55 4.70 21.70 12.15
C ASN A 55 4.99 22.49 10.85
N PRO A 56 5.26 23.81 10.94
CA PRO A 56 5.49 24.64 9.76
C PRO A 56 6.68 24.18 8.92
N SER A 57 7.74 23.63 9.54
CA SER A 57 8.89 23.06 8.82
C SER A 57 8.52 21.85 7.96
N PHE A 58 7.52 21.07 8.40
CA PHE A 58 7.00 19.95 7.63
C PHE A 58 6.08 20.47 6.51
N ALA A 59 5.19 21.41 6.82
CA ALA A 59 4.32 22.05 5.83
C ALA A 59 5.10 22.77 4.71
N SER A 60 6.27 23.36 5.02
CA SER A 60 7.15 24.03 4.05
C SER A 60 7.69 23.09 2.95
N ARG A 61 7.67 21.77 3.17
CA ARG A 61 8.05 20.77 2.16
C ARG A 61 6.97 20.53 1.12
N MET A 62 5.78 21.07 1.33
CA MET A 62 4.69 21.03 0.36
C MET A 62 4.92 22.08 -0.72
N ASN A 63 4.62 21.74 -1.97
CA ASN A 63 4.68 22.70 -3.07
C ASN A 63 3.49 23.67 -3.04
N ALA A 64 3.47 24.63 -3.97
CA ALA A 64 2.40 25.64 -4.09
C ALA A 64 1.00 25.04 -4.32
N GLN A 65 0.91 23.80 -4.81
CA GLN A 65 -0.34 23.07 -5.01
C GLN A 65 -0.69 22.14 -3.84
N MET A 66 0.00 22.28 -2.70
CA MET A 66 -0.14 21.44 -1.51
C MET A 66 0.22 19.96 -1.74
N TYR A 67 0.99 19.64 -2.77
CA TYR A 67 1.55 18.30 -2.95
C TYR A 67 2.88 18.16 -2.21
N MET A 68 3.11 16.97 -1.69
CA MET A 68 4.34 16.55 -1.03
C MET A 68 4.74 15.18 -1.59
N SER A 69 6.04 14.92 -1.76
CA SER A 69 6.51 13.58 -2.11
C SER A 69 6.25 12.59 -0.98
N LEU A 70 5.88 11.35 -1.31
CA LEU A 70 5.68 10.30 -0.31
C LEU A 70 6.93 10.09 0.56
N ASP A 71 8.13 10.23 -0.01
CA ASP A 71 9.39 10.17 0.73
C ASP A 71 9.50 11.23 1.83
N SER A 72 8.87 12.39 1.64
CA SER A 72 8.89 13.45 2.65
C SER A 72 8.06 13.09 3.88
N LEU A 73 7.09 12.16 3.78
CA LEU A 73 6.30 11.69 4.91
C LEU A 73 7.16 11.00 5.99
N PHE A 74 8.26 10.35 5.59
CA PHE A 74 9.21 9.72 6.51
C PHE A 74 9.99 10.71 7.37
N ASN A 75 9.90 12.02 7.11
CA ASN A 75 10.40 13.04 8.03
C ASN A 75 9.50 13.20 9.26
N SER A 76 8.36 12.51 9.31
CA SER A 76 7.56 12.34 10.50
C SER A 76 7.89 11.02 11.17
N LYS A 77 8.26 11.09 12.44
CA LYS A 77 8.54 9.92 13.28
C LYS A 77 7.39 8.92 13.29
N VAL A 78 6.14 9.39 13.19
CA VAL A 78 4.95 8.53 13.15
C VAL A 78 4.94 7.60 11.93
N ILE A 79 5.46 8.04 10.79
CA ILE A 79 5.53 7.24 9.56
C ILE A 79 6.77 6.37 9.55
N GLU A 80 7.89 6.89 10.07
CA GLU A 80 9.13 6.13 10.25
C GLU A 80 8.91 4.91 11.16
N ASP A 81 8.23 5.09 12.30
CA ASP A 81 7.94 4.03 13.27
C ASP A 81 7.04 2.91 12.72
N LEU A 82 6.31 3.16 11.61
CA LEU A 82 5.46 2.15 10.97
C LEU A 82 6.25 1.17 10.10
N ASN A 83 7.55 1.39 9.87
CA ASN A 83 8.43 0.55 9.06
C ASN A 83 7.77 0.18 7.71
N THR A 84 7.31 1.19 6.99
CA THR A 84 6.59 1.06 5.72
C THR A 84 7.37 1.72 4.58
N THR A 85 6.95 1.47 3.33
CA THR A 85 7.56 2.11 2.15
C THR A 85 6.62 3.11 1.50
N ALA A 86 7.15 4.01 0.66
CA ALA A 86 6.34 4.95 -0.11
C ALA A 86 5.28 4.21 -0.97
N GLU A 87 5.65 3.10 -1.60
CA GLU A 87 4.73 2.26 -2.36
C GLU A 87 3.62 1.67 -1.49
N GLU A 88 3.95 1.19 -0.29
CA GLU A 88 2.95 0.68 0.65
C GLU A 88 1.98 1.79 1.10
N ILE A 89 2.47 3.00 1.32
CA ILE A 89 1.62 4.17 1.61
C ILE A 89 0.67 4.44 0.43
N ALA A 90 1.21 4.50 -0.79
CA ALA A 90 0.40 4.71 -1.98
C ALA A 90 -0.67 3.62 -2.14
N ASN A 91 -0.29 2.36 -1.94
CA ASN A 91 -1.20 1.23 -2.03
C ASN A 91 -2.26 1.25 -0.92
N ALA A 92 -1.90 1.61 0.31
CA ALA A 92 -2.84 1.73 1.42
C ALA A 92 -3.90 2.80 1.15
N ILE A 93 -3.47 4.00 0.71
CA ILE A 93 -4.39 5.10 0.37
C ILE A 93 -5.24 4.76 -0.86
N SER A 94 -4.65 4.14 -1.89
CA SER A 94 -5.38 3.77 -3.11
C SER A 94 -6.37 2.63 -2.90
N SER A 95 -6.04 1.66 -2.04
CA SER A 95 -6.87 0.46 -1.82
C SER A 95 -8.01 0.73 -0.85
N LEU A 96 -7.74 1.44 0.24
CA LEU A 96 -8.74 1.77 1.26
C LEU A 96 -9.53 3.03 0.93
N GLY A 97 -8.99 3.88 0.05
CA GLY A 97 -9.48 5.23 -0.19
C GLY A 97 -9.25 6.15 1.02
N SER A 98 -9.11 7.46 0.79
CA SER A 98 -9.13 8.46 1.85
C SER A 98 -9.95 9.67 1.42
N THR A 99 -10.71 10.23 2.38
CA THR A 99 -11.44 11.49 2.21
C THR A 99 -10.64 12.69 2.69
N LYS A 100 -9.50 12.47 3.34
CA LYS A 100 -8.64 13.52 3.92
C LYS A 100 -7.34 13.72 3.15
N VAL A 101 -6.90 12.74 2.37
CA VAL A 101 -5.69 12.84 1.55
C VAL A 101 -5.96 12.29 0.15
N ALA A 102 -5.26 12.83 -0.84
CA ALA A 102 -5.32 12.38 -2.23
C ALA A 102 -3.92 12.15 -2.77
N LEU A 103 -3.75 11.07 -3.51
CA LEU A 103 -2.54 10.82 -4.30
C LEU A 103 -2.64 11.52 -5.66
N ASP A 104 -1.50 11.81 -6.26
CA ASP A 104 -1.45 12.14 -7.69
C ASP A 104 -1.61 10.88 -8.56
N SER A 105 -1.80 11.08 -9.86
CA SER A 105 -1.97 10.01 -10.85
C SER A 105 -0.79 9.04 -10.91
N SER A 106 0.42 9.53 -10.64
CA SER A 106 1.68 8.78 -10.63
C SER A 106 1.92 8.04 -9.31
N ARG A 107 1.08 8.30 -8.28
CA ARG A 107 1.22 7.75 -6.93
C ARG A 107 2.57 8.03 -6.26
N THR A 108 3.22 9.14 -6.61
CA THR A 108 4.50 9.57 -6.02
C THR A 108 4.32 10.79 -5.13
N LEU A 109 3.26 11.57 -5.37
CA LEU A 109 2.91 12.74 -4.58
C LEU A 109 1.59 12.52 -3.84
N ILE A 110 1.48 13.16 -2.69
CA ILE A 110 0.30 13.17 -1.84
C ILE A 110 -0.05 14.60 -1.44
N LYS A 111 -1.34 14.90 -1.31
CA LYS A 111 -1.83 16.17 -0.79
C LYS A 111 -2.96 15.95 0.22
N PRO A 112 -3.12 16.82 1.22
CA PRO A 112 -4.33 16.84 2.02
C PRO A 112 -5.50 17.41 1.22
N ILE A 113 -6.67 16.82 1.43
CA ILE A 113 -7.95 17.35 0.98
C ILE A 113 -8.42 18.30 2.08
N ILE A 114 -8.24 19.61 1.87
CA ILE A 114 -8.72 20.65 2.79
C ILE A 114 -9.82 21.43 2.06
N PRO A 115 -11.11 21.09 2.27
CA PRO A 115 -12.23 21.68 1.53
C PRO A 115 -12.29 23.21 1.65
N GLU A 116 -11.88 23.74 2.81
CA GLU A 116 -11.89 25.19 3.08
C GLU A 116 -10.88 25.97 2.23
N LEU A 117 -9.75 25.36 1.86
CA LEU A 117 -8.72 25.97 1.00
C LEU A 117 -9.11 25.91 -0.48
N GLN A 118 -9.87 24.88 -0.89
CA GLN A 118 -10.34 24.74 -2.28
C GLN A 118 -11.45 25.73 -2.65
N ARG A 119 -12.25 26.19 -1.68
CA ARG A 119 -13.30 27.21 -1.94
C ARG A 119 -12.75 28.61 -2.21
N ARG A 120 -11.53 28.93 -1.75
CA ARG A 120 -10.94 30.28 -1.92
C ARG A 120 -10.35 30.55 -3.31
N THR A 121 -10.25 29.54 -4.17
CA THR A 121 -9.75 29.72 -5.54
C THR A 121 -10.85 30.01 -6.57
N THR A 122 -12.12 30.08 -6.14
CA THR A 122 -13.23 30.56 -6.98
C THR A 122 -13.50 32.04 -6.66
N LEU A 123 -12.55 32.91 -6.97
CA LEU A 123 -12.87 34.33 -7.20
C LEU A 123 -13.28 34.43 -8.67
N ILE A 124 -14.59 34.45 -8.91
CA ILE A 124 -15.15 34.77 -10.23
C ILE A 124 -15.00 36.28 -10.45
N VAL A 125 -14.58 36.60 -11.68
CA VAL A 125 -14.25 37.90 -12.30
C VAL A 125 -15.41 38.88 -12.26
#